data_AF-A0A6P2BFY0-F1
#
_entry.id   AF-A0A6P2BFY0-F1
#
_cell.length_a   1.000
_cell.length_b   1.000
_cell.length_c   1.000
_cell.angle_alpha   90.00
_cell.angle_beta   90.00
_cell.angle_gamma   90.00
#
_symmetry.space_group_name_H-M   'P 1'
#
loop_
_entity.id
_entity.type
_entity.pdbx_description
1 polymer ?
#
loop_
_entity_poly.entity_id
_entity_poly.type
_entity_poly.pdbx_seq_one_letter_code
_entity_poly.pdbx_strand_id
1 'polypeptide(L)'
;MNAGRVDAVVIGAGVIGLACGRALARSGRETLDLAGRVRFGPDVAWIDREDYAFDDSNRAHFVAAIERYFPELDPQRLRPDQCGIRARLGGPETAFSDFRIDGGDMHGMPGLVNLLGIESPGLTASLAIAEAVLGRL
;
A
#
# COMPACT_ATOMS: atom_id res chain seq x y z
N MET A 1 23.94 -16.10 -16.13
CA MET A 1 23.26 -15.07 -15.32
C MET A 1 24.09 -14.88 -14.06
N ASN A 2 24.61 -13.67 -13.83
CA ASN A 2 25.53 -13.39 -12.72
C ASN A 2 24.69 -12.93 -11.52
N ALA A 3 24.59 -13.76 -10.48
CA ALA A 3 23.87 -13.43 -9.26
C ALA A 3 24.65 -12.36 -8.47
N GLY A 4 24.06 -11.19 -8.22
CA GLY A 4 24.65 -10.27 -7.23
C GLY A 4 24.35 -8.77 -7.32
N ARG A 5 23.60 -8.25 -8.29
CA ARG A 5 23.26 -6.81 -8.29
C ARG A 5 21.77 -6.58 -8.40
N VAL A 6 21.18 -6.11 -7.30
CA VAL A 6 19.82 -5.54 -7.28
C VAL A 6 19.94 -4.10 -7.77
N ASP A 7 19.42 -3.79 -8.96
CA ASP A 7 19.54 -2.46 -9.56
C ASP A 7 18.55 -1.43 -8.97
N ALA A 8 17.48 -1.89 -8.33
CA ALA A 8 16.53 -1.09 -7.55
C ALA A 8 15.62 -1.98 -6.67
N VAL A 9 15.29 -1.51 -5.47
CA VAL A 9 14.24 -2.08 -4.60
C VAL A 9 13.08 -1.11 -4.56
N VAL A 10 11.87 -1.59 -4.84
CA VAL A 10 10.64 -0.80 -4.68
C VAL A 10 9.88 -1.33 -3.48
N ILE A 11 9.78 -0.49 -2.45
CA ILE A 11 9.08 -0.84 -1.21
C ILE A 11 7.65 -0.32 -1.30
N GLY A 12 6.70 -1.26 -1.34
CA GLY A 12 5.27 -0.99 -1.38
C GLY A 12 4.65 -1.30 -2.74
N ALA A 13 3.50 -1.98 -2.73
CA ALA A 13 2.79 -2.37 -3.94
C ALA A 13 1.79 -1.29 -4.43
N GLY A 14 1.58 -0.18 -3.71
CA GLY A 14 0.63 0.87 -4.13
C GLY A 14 0.94 1.51 -5.50
N VAL A 15 0.04 2.38 -5.98
CA VAL A 15 0.14 3.03 -7.31
C VAL A 15 1.50 3.67 -7.61
N ILE A 16 2.17 4.21 -6.58
CA ILE A 16 3.52 4.76 -6.68
C ILE A 16 4.56 3.65 -6.91
N GLY A 17 4.48 2.55 -6.16
CA GLY A 17 5.33 1.38 -6.33
C GLY A 17 5.17 0.74 -7.71
N LEU A 18 3.93 0.62 -8.21
CA LEU A 18 3.66 0.14 -9.56
C LEU A 18 4.16 1.11 -10.65
N ALA A 19 4.03 2.43 -10.46
CA ALA A 19 4.56 3.43 -11.38
C ALA A 19 6.10 3.41 -11.41
N CYS A 20 6.76 3.29 -10.25
CA CYS A 20 8.19 3.10 -10.14
C CYS A 20 8.62 1.77 -10.79
N GLY A 21 7.89 0.68 -10.54
CA GLY A 21 8.06 -0.62 -11.19
C GLY A 21 7.99 -0.53 -12.71
N ARG A 22 6.96 0.13 -13.25
CA ARG A 22 6.80 0.39 -14.69
C ARG A 22 7.97 1.19 -15.26
N ALA A 23 8.38 2.27 -14.59
CA ALA A 23 9.49 3.10 -15.06
C ALA A 23 10.82 2.32 -15.08
N LEU A 24 11.07 1.52 -14.04
CA LEU A 24 12.25 0.68 -13.91
C LEU A 24 12.25 -0.45 -14.96
N ALA A 25 11.13 -1.15 -15.15
CA ALA A 25 10.98 -2.19 -16.17
C ALA A 25 11.22 -1.63 -17.59
N ARG A 26 10.68 -0.44 -17.90
CA ARG A 26 10.94 0.24 -19.20
C ARG A 26 12.40 0.63 -19.40
N SER A 27 13.17 0.72 -18.32
CA SER A 27 14.61 0.98 -18.35
C SER A 27 15.47 -0.29 -18.30
N GLY A 28 14.86 -1.48 -18.41
CA GLY A 28 15.55 -2.77 -18.32
C GLY A 28 15.95 -3.17 -16.91
N ARG A 29 15.29 -2.61 -15.87
CA ARG A 29 15.57 -2.89 -14.45
C ARG A 29 14.39 -3.64 -13.82
N GLU A 30 14.69 -4.72 -13.12
CA GLU A 30 13.70 -5.51 -12.37
C GLU A 30 13.50 -4.90 -10.98
N THR A 31 12.25 -4.81 -10.53
CA THR A 31 11.91 -4.36 -9.17
C THR A 31 11.53 -5.53 -8.31
N LEU A 32 12.30 -5.74 -7.25
CA LEU A 32 12.15 -6.85 -6.33
C LEU A 32 11.82 -6.32 -4.94
N ASP A 33 11.03 -7.09 -4.19
CA ASP A 33 10.99 -6.93 -2.74
C ASP A 33 12.34 -7.32 -2.11
N LEU A 34 12.46 -7.18 -0.79
CA LEU A 34 13.69 -7.54 -0.07
C LEU A 34 14.04 -9.03 -0.14
N ALA A 35 13.10 -9.89 -0.56
CA ALA A 35 13.29 -11.32 -0.76
C ALA A 35 13.53 -11.70 -2.24
N GLY A 36 13.69 -10.72 -3.14
CA GLY A 36 13.95 -10.98 -4.55
C GLY A 36 12.70 -11.36 -5.35
N ARG A 37 11.49 -11.04 -4.87
CA ARG A 37 10.22 -11.42 -5.49
C ARG A 37 9.51 -10.22 -6.10
N VAL A 38 8.81 -10.46 -7.21
CA VAL A 38 7.89 -9.49 -7.80
C VAL A 38 6.53 -9.65 -7.14
N ARG A 39 5.94 -8.53 -6.73
CA ARG A 39 4.62 -8.48 -6.08
C ARG A 39 3.71 -7.55 -6.86
N PHE A 40 2.46 -7.93 -7.00
CA PHE A 40 1.42 -7.15 -7.66
C PHE A 40 0.30 -6.85 -6.66
N GLY A 41 -0.48 -5.81 -6.93
CA GLY A 41 -1.58 -5.36 -6.07
C GLY A 41 -1.21 -4.10 -5.32
N PRO A 42 -1.78 -3.83 -4.14
CA PRO A 42 -3.01 -4.47 -3.69
C PRO A 42 -4.16 -4.07 -4.62
N ASP A 43 -5.09 -4.98 -4.85
CA ASP A 43 -6.45 -4.59 -5.22
C ASP A 43 -7.16 -3.99 -4.00
N VAL A 44 -8.36 -3.48 -4.19
CA VAL A 44 -9.10 -2.79 -3.12
C VAL A 44 -10.55 -3.24 -3.15
N ALA A 45 -11.03 -3.66 -1.98
CA ALA A 45 -12.43 -3.97 -1.73
C ALA A 45 -12.86 -3.35 -0.40
N TRP A 46 -14.14 -3.01 -0.29
CA TRP A 46 -14.76 -2.60 0.97
C TRP A 46 -15.29 -3.83 1.70
N ILE A 47 -15.11 -3.84 3.01
CA ILE A 47 -15.52 -4.93 3.91
C ILE A 47 -16.19 -4.33 5.15
N ASP A 48 -17.20 -5.01 5.67
CA ASP A 48 -17.98 -4.55 6.83
C ASP A 48 -17.43 -5.05 8.16
N ARG A 49 -16.47 -5.97 8.11
CA ARG A 49 -15.83 -6.59 9.28
C ARG A 49 -14.36 -6.86 8.99
N GLU A 50 -13.55 -6.88 10.04
CA GLU A 50 -12.15 -7.27 9.92
C GLU A 50 -12.05 -8.74 9.47
N ASP A 51 -11.68 -8.92 8.20
CA ASP A 51 -11.45 -10.23 7.59
C ASP A 51 -10.18 -10.16 6.72
N TYR A 52 -9.22 -11.02 7.04
CA TYR A 52 -7.94 -11.11 6.34
C TYR A 52 -7.85 -12.36 5.46
N ALA A 53 -8.95 -13.11 5.31
CA ALA A 53 -9.01 -14.22 4.38
C ALA A 53 -8.72 -13.75 2.95
N PHE A 54 -7.98 -14.56 2.21
CA PHE A 54 -7.73 -14.29 0.79
C PHE A 54 -8.97 -14.67 -0.03
N ASP A 55 -9.44 -13.73 -0.85
CA ASP A 55 -10.53 -13.94 -1.81
C ASP A 55 -9.97 -13.90 -3.24
N ASP A 56 -10.03 -15.04 -3.94
CA ASP A 56 -9.57 -15.17 -5.33
C ASP A 56 -10.68 -14.84 -6.35
N SER A 57 -11.87 -14.41 -5.90
CA SER A 57 -13.02 -14.15 -6.76
C SER A 57 -12.74 -13.13 -7.87
N ASN A 58 -11.82 -12.18 -7.63
CA ASN A 58 -11.47 -11.11 -8.54
C ASN A 58 -10.22 -11.38 -9.40
N ARG A 59 -9.68 -12.61 -9.39
CA ARG A 59 -8.42 -12.98 -10.05
C ARG A 59 -8.35 -12.58 -11.52
N ALA A 60 -9.43 -12.81 -12.28
CA ALA A 60 -9.45 -12.52 -13.71
C ALA A 60 -9.26 -11.02 -14.00
N HIS A 61 -9.89 -10.15 -13.21
CA HIS A 61 -9.72 -8.71 -13.32
C HIS A 61 -8.30 -8.27 -12.95
N PHE A 62 -7.75 -8.87 -11.88
CA PHE A 62 -6.39 -8.61 -11.42
C PHE A 62 -5.34 -8.96 -12.49
N VAL A 63 -5.46 -10.14 -13.12
CA VAL A 63 -4.60 -10.58 -14.23
C VAL A 63 -4.68 -9.59 -15.39
N ALA A 64 -5.90 -9.27 -15.85
CA ALA A 64 -6.11 -8.35 -16.95
C ALA A 64 -5.55 -6.94 -16.68
N ALA A 65 -5.54 -6.49 -15.42
CA ALA A 65 -4.93 -5.23 -15.04
C ALA A 65 -3.39 -5.28 -15.13
N ILE A 66 -2.77 -6.38 -14.70
CA ILE A 66 -1.31 -6.57 -14.76
C ILE A 66 -0.82 -6.66 -16.20
N GLU A 67 -1.50 -7.42 -17.06
CA GLU A 67 -1.10 -7.64 -18.46
C GLU A 67 -0.96 -6.33 -19.27
N ARG A 68 -1.68 -5.26 -18.88
CA ARG A 68 -1.55 -3.92 -19.49
C ARG A 68 -0.17 -3.27 -19.31
N TYR A 69 0.59 -3.72 -18.31
CA TYR A 69 1.93 -3.18 -18.02
C TYR A 69 3.02 -4.23 -17.90
N PHE A 70 2.64 -5.51 -17.84
CA PHE A 70 3.54 -6.65 -17.81
C PHE A 70 2.97 -7.75 -18.74
N PRO A 71 3.11 -7.62 -20.07
CA PRO A 71 2.47 -8.52 -21.03
C PRO A 71 3.04 -9.94 -21.04
N GLU A 72 4.24 -10.14 -20.47
CA GLU A 72 4.88 -11.45 -20.33
C GLU A 72 4.43 -12.19 -19.06
N LEU A 73 3.34 -11.72 -18.42
CA LEU A 73 2.79 -12.37 -17.24
C LEU A 73 2.41 -13.82 -17.57
N ASP A 74 2.87 -14.75 -16.73
CA ASP A 74 2.30 -16.09 -16.63
C ASP A 74 1.32 -16.11 -15.43
N PRO A 75 -0.01 -16.11 -15.67
CA PRO A 75 -1.01 -16.09 -14.59
C PRO A 75 -0.93 -17.32 -13.69
N GLN A 76 -0.34 -18.43 -14.15
CA GLN A 76 -0.14 -19.64 -13.35
C GLN A 76 0.98 -19.49 -12.33
N ARG A 77 1.79 -18.43 -12.39
CA ARG A 77 2.84 -18.12 -11.40
C ARG A 77 2.39 -17.16 -10.32
N LEU A 78 1.23 -16.52 -10.48
CA LEU A 78 0.63 -15.71 -9.42
C LEU A 78 0.21 -16.60 -8.25
N ARG A 79 0.69 -16.24 -7.06
CA ARG A 79 0.37 -16.88 -5.78
C ARG A 79 -0.22 -15.83 -4.84
N PRO A 80 -1.22 -16.18 -4.03
CA PRO A 80 -1.64 -15.35 -2.91
C PRO A 80 -0.44 -15.06 -2.00
N ASP A 81 -0.39 -13.86 -1.44
CA ASP A 81 0.75 -13.40 -0.65
C ASP A 81 0.32 -12.77 0.67
N GLN A 82 -0.35 -11.61 0.64
CA GLN A 82 -0.91 -11.00 1.85
C GLN A 82 -2.21 -10.23 1.57
N CYS A 83 -3.04 -10.14 2.61
CA CYS A 83 -4.18 -9.22 2.69
C CYS A 83 -3.90 -8.17 3.78
N GLY A 84 -4.46 -6.97 3.62
CA GLY A 84 -4.35 -5.91 4.62
C GLY A 84 -5.56 -4.99 4.58
N ILE A 85 -5.92 -4.46 5.75
CA ILE A 85 -7.06 -3.55 5.92
C ILE A 85 -6.55 -2.14 6.13
N ARG A 86 -7.15 -1.16 5.44
CA ARG A 86 -6.81 0.26 5.59
C ARG A 86 -7.77 0.92 6.57
N ALA A 87 -7.23 1.62 7.55
CA ALA A 87 -8.01 2.46 8.45
C ALA A 87 -8.45 3.74 7.72
N ARG A 88 -9.61 3.70 7.05
CA ARG A 88 -10.19 4.85 6.34
C ARG A 88 -11.15 5.62 7.23
N LEU A 89 -11.19 6.95 7.09
CA LEU A 89 -12.14 7.84 7.79
C LEU A 89 -13.53 7.89 7.15
N GLY A 90 -13.68 7.38 5.94
CA GLY A 90 -14.90 7.44 5.16
C GLY A 90 -15.23 6.11 4.50
N GLY A 91 -16.45 6.02 3.98
CA GLY A 91 -16.95 4.87 3.22
C GLY A 91 -16.68 4.98 1.71
N PRO A 92 -17.26 4.07 0.90
CA PRO A 92 -17.06 4.01 -0.55
C PRO A 92 -17.32 5.31 -1.30
N GLU A 93 -18.33 6.05 -0.86
CA GLU A 93 -18.76 7.31 -1.48
C GLU A 93 -17.99 8.53 -0.95
N THR A 94 -17.14 8.35 0.07
CA THR A 94 -16.37 9.46 0.62
C THR A 94 -15.20 9.76 -0.30
N ALA A 95 -15.07 11.04 -0.68
CA ALA A 95 -13.87 11.52 -1.37
C ALA A 95 -12.61 11.30 -0.52
N PHE A 96 -11.44 11.63 -1.08
CA PHE A 96 -10.19 11.56 -0.32
C PHE A 96 -10.30 12.26 1.05
N SER A 97 -9.87 11.56 2.10
CA SER A 97 -9.75 12.09 3.46
C SER A 97 -8.28 12.09 3.86
N ASP A 98 -7.80 13.21 4.40
CA ASP A 98 -6.44 13.32 4.94
C ASP A 98 -6.32 12.62 6.31
N PHE A 99 -5.09 12.42 6.77
CA PHE A 99 -4.81 11.96 8.12
C PHE A 99 -5.38 12.94 9.15
N ARG A 100 -5.94 12.40 10.24
CA ARG A 100 -6.33 13.21 11.41
C ARG A 100 -5.40 12.91 12.57
N ILE A 101 -4.80 13.97 13.10
CA ILE A 101 -3.99 13.96 14.31
C ILE A 101 -4.57 15.02 15.23
N ASP A 102 -5.54 14.61 16.03
CA ASP A 102 -6.37 15.51 16.83
C ASP A 102 -5.82 15.55 18.25
N GLY A 103 -5.43 16.74 18.73
CA GLY A 103 -4.97 16.95 20.11
C GLY A 103 -6.07 17.48 21.04
N GLY A 104 -5.68 17.77 22.27
CA GLY A 104 -6.58 18.30 23.30
C GLY A 104 -7.29 19.60 22.92
N ASP A 105 -6.72 20.40 22.02
CA ASP A 105 -7.32 21.60 21.44
C ASP A 105 -8.53 21.30 20.54
N MET A 106 -8.57 20.13 19.91
CA MET A 106 -9.65 19.70 19.02
C MET A 106 -10.81 19.02 19.76
N HIS A 107 -10.51 18.23 20.79
CA HIS A 107 -11.52 17.41 21.50
C HIS A 107 -11.68 17.72 22.99
N GLY A 108 -10.91 18.65 23.54
CA GLY A 108 -11.04 19.14 24.92
C GLY A 108 -10.46 18.22 26.00
N MET A 109 -9.68 17.20 25.64
CA MET A 109 -9.07 16.25 26.60
C MET A 109 -7.54 16.42 26.63
N PRO A 110 -6.98 17.12 27.65
CA PRO A 110 -5.55 17.31 27.77
C PRO A 110 -4.79 15.98 27.86
N GLY A 111 -3.64 15.89 27.18
CA GLY A 111 -2.78 14.71 27.20
C GLY A 111 -3.26 13.52 26.36
N LEU A 112 -4.37 13.64 25.61
CA LEU A 112 -4.82 12.65 24.63
C LEU A 112 -4.59 13.20 23.22
N VAL A 113 -4.06 12.36 22.32
CA VAL A 113 -3.97 12.63 20.88
C VAL A 113 -4.54 11.44 20.11
N ASN A 114 -5.53 11.69 19.24
CA ASN A 114 -6.12 10.66 18.38
C ASN A 114 -5.46 10.66 17.01
N LEU A 115 -5.01 9.48 16.56
CA LEU A 115 -4.50 9.27 15.20
C LEU A 115 -5.55 8.46 14.43
N LEU A 116 -6.21 9.09 13.48
CA LEU A 116 -7.32 8.50 12.73
C LEU A 116 -7.04 8.59 11.23
N GLY A 117 -7.45 7.57 10.48
CA GLY A 117 -7.30 7.59 9.03
C GLY A 117 -5.88 7.36 8.53
N ILE A 118 -4.96 6.86 9.37
CA ILE A 118 -3.54 6.70 9.01
C ILE A 118 -3.36 5.50 8.06
N GLU A 119 -3.80 5.66 6.81
CA GLU A 119 -3.57 4.73 5.72
C GLU A 119 -2.25 5.02 4.98
N SER A 120 -2.06 4.55 3.75
CA SER A 120 -0.88 4.91 2.96
C SER A 120 -0.86 6.42 2.68
N PRO A 121 0.27 7.14 2.85
CA PRO A 121 1.64 6.66 3.07
C PRO A 121 2.11 6.70 4.55
N GLY A 122 1.29 6.24 5.50
CA GLY A 122 1.53 6.37 6.95
C GLY A 122 2.83 5.75 7.46
N LEU A 123 3.28 4.62 6.89
CA LEU A 123 4.58 4.04 7.23
C LEU A 123 5.73 4.98 6.85
N THR A 124 5.71 5.51 5.63
CA THR A 124 6.71 6.46 5.14
C THR A 124 6.71 7.75 5.96
N ALA A 125 5.52 8.21 6.39
CA ALA A 125 5.35 9.43 7.19
C ALA A 125 5.49 9.21 8.71
N SER A 126 5.80 7.99 9.16
CA SER A 126 5.70 7.61 10.59
C SER A 126 6.51 8.50 11.55
N LEU A 127 7.72 8.90 11.17
CA LEU A 127 8.55 9.78 11.99
C LEU A 127 7.97 11.20 12.07
N ALA A 128 7.49 11.74 10.95
CA ALA A 128 6.84 13.05 10.91
C ALA A 128 5.51 13.05 11.69
N ILE A 129 4.76 11.94 11.65
CA ILE A 129 3.57 11.75 12.47
C ILE A 129 3.92 11.78 13.96
N ALA A 130 5.01 11.12 14.37
CA ALA A 130 5.46 11.13 15.76
C ALA A 130 5.83 12.55 16.24
N GLU A 131 6.52 13.34 15.42
CA GLU A 131 6.80 14.75 15.70
C GLU A 131 5.51 15.58 15.82
N ALA A 132 4.54 15.35 14.95
CA ALA A 132 3.25 16.03 14.99
C ALA A 132 2.43 15.68 16.25
N VAL A 133 2.54 14.44 16.74
CA VAL A 133 1.92 14.00 18.00
C VAL A 133 2.58 14.70 19.19
N LEU A 134 3.91 14.76 19.24
CA LEU A 134 4.65 15.43 20.33
C LEU A 134 4.28 16.92 20.44
N GLY A 135 4.05 17.60 19.32
CA GLY A 135 3.62 19.00 19.31
C GLY A 135 2.16 19.25 19.76
N ARG A 136 1.38 18.18 20.00
CA ARG A 136 -0.05 18.23 20.36
C ARG A 136 -0.35 17.66 21.76
N LEU A 137 0.67 17.13 22.43
CA LEU A 137 0.64 16.72 23.84
C LEU A 137 0.92 17.93 24.74
#